data_AF-A0A517XP57-F1
#
_entry.id   AF-A0A517XP57-F1
#
_cell.length_a   1.000
_cell.length_b   1.000
_cell.length_c   1.000
_cell.angle_alpha   90.00
_cell.angle_beta   90.00
_cell.angle_gamma   90.00
#
_symmetry.space_group_name_H-M   'P 1'
#
loop_
_entity.id
_entity.type
_entity.pdbx_description
1 polymer ?
#
loop_
_entity_poly.entity_id
_entity_poly.type
_entity_poly.pdbx_seq_one_letter_code
_entity_poly.pdbx_strand_id
1 'polypeptide(L)' 'MRSALAAVAAAVLLPAAAAAQNVDPKQHGWHTDYAAAKAEARRTGKPMMLVFRCNP' A
#
# COMPACT_ATOMS: atom_id res chain seq x y z
N MET A 1 -24.84 5.88 39.28
CA MET A 1 -23.89 6.74 38.53
C MET A 1 -22.67 5.93 38.05
N ARG A 2 -22.85 4.94 37.16
CA ARG A 2 -21.75 4.05 36.69
C ARG A 2 -21.71 3.85 35.16
N SER A 3 -22.58 4.51 34.41
CA SER A 3 -22.82 4.20 32.99
C SER A 3 -22.24 5.21 32.00
N ALA A 4 -21.53 6.25 32.47
CA ALA A 4 -20.98 7.30 31.59
C ALA A 4 -19.55 7.03 31.09
N LEU A 5 -18.84 6.05 31.65
CA LEU A 5 -17.43 5.82 31.33
C LEU A 5 -17.21 5.00 30.04
N ALA A 6 -18.19 4.21 29.61
CA ALA A 6 -18.05 3.31 28.46
C ALA A 6 -18.11 4.02 27.10
N ALA A 7 -18.84 5.14 27.00
CA ALA A 7 -19.05 5.83 25.73
C ALA A 7 -17.83 6.65 25.27
N VAL A 8 -16.99 7.12 26.21
CA VAL A 8 -15.79 7.91 25.88
C VAL A 8 -14.66 7.03 25.36
N ALA A 9 -14.57 5.78 25.81
CA ALA A 9 -13.55 4.84 25.34
C ALA A 9 -13.77 4.38 23.88
N ALA A 10 -15.02 4.35 23.40
CA ALA A 10 -15.34 3.93 22.04
C ALA A 10 -14.98 4.98 20.98
N ALA A 11 -15.00 6.27 21.32
CA ALA A 11 -14.71 7.34 20.36
C ALA A 11 -13.21 7.53 20.07
N VAL A 12 -12.32 7.09 20.97
CA VAL A 12 -10.86 7.25 20.80
C VAL A 12 -10.24 6.12 19.96
N LEU A 13 -10.91 4.97 19.84
CA LEU A 13 -10.41 3.81 19.10
C LEU A 13 -10.80 3.80 17.62
N LEU A 14 -11.65 4.72 17.15
CA LEU A 14 -12.26 4.64 15.82
C LEU A 14 -11.61 5.36 14.62
N PRO A 15 -10.59 6.25 14.70
CA PRO A 15 -10.09 6.87 13.46
C PRO A 15 -9.10 6.00 12.66
N ALA A 16 -8.58 4.89 13.19
CA ALA A 16 -7.48 4.16 12.55
C ALA A 16 -7.89 3.23 11.40
N ALA A 17 -9.18 2.89 11.27
CA ALA A 17 -9.63 1.91 10.27
C ALA A 17 -9.92 2.51 8.87
N ALA A 18 -9.92 3.84 8.72
CA ALA A 18 -10.45 4.50 7.52
C ALA A 18 -9.39 4.93 6.48
N ALA A 19 -8.10 4.67 6.70
CA ALA A 19 -7.06 5.01 5.74
C ALA A 19 -6.44 3.75 5.14
N ALA A 20 -7.22 3.02 4.32
CA ALA A 20 -6.61 2.19 3.29
C ALA A 20 -5.88 3.15 2.34
N GLN A 21 -4.60 3.40 2.61
CA GLN A 21 -3.79 4.27 1.78
C GLN A 21 -3.73 3.62 0.39
N ASN A 22 -4.22 4.34 -0.63
CA ASN A 22 -4.02 3.96 -2.01
C ASN A 22 -2.54 4.23 -2.32
N VAL A 23 -1.70 3.27 -1.93
CA VAL A 23 -0.26 3.37 -2.07
C VAL A 23 0.06 3.24 -3.55
N ASP A 24 0.72 4.25 -4.12
CA ASP A 24 1.20 4.18 -5.51
C ASP A 24 2.24 3.04 -5.60
N PRO A 25 1.94 1.95 -6.33
CA PRO A 25 2.84 0.81 -6.43
C PRO A 25 4.22 1.20 -6.97
N LYS A 26 4.31 2.26 -7.79
CA LYS A 26 5.56 2.73 -8.38
C LYS A 26 6.56 3.20 -7.33
N GLN A 27 6.09 3.76 -6.21
CA GLN A 27 6.97 4.19 -5.11
C GLN A 27 7.69 3.00 -4.43
N HIS A 28 7.20 1.78 -4.65
CA HIS A 28 7.78 0.55 -4.13
C HIS A 28 8.40 -0.33 -5.22
N GLY A 29 8.64 0.22 -6.41
CA GLY A 29 9.28 -0.49 -7.52
C GLY A 29 8.36 -1.41 -8.31
N TRP A 30 7.03 -1.28 -8.15
CA TRP A 30 6.07 -1.98 -9.01
C TRP A 30 5.76 -1.14 -10.24
N HIS A 31 6.16 -1.66 -11.39
CA HIS A 31 5.93 -1.05 -12.70
C HIS A 31 5.05 -1.97 -13.55
N THR A 32 4.10 -1.39 -14.28
CA THR A 32 3.27 -2.09 -15.27
C THR A 32 3.79 -1.94 -16.69
N ASP A 33 4.72 -1.01 -16.92
CA ASP A 33 5.44 -0.84 -18.18
C ASP A 33 6.83 -1.47 -18.10
N TYR A 34 7.15 -2.32 -19.06
CA TYR A 34 8.40 -3.07 -19.09
C TYR A 34 9.63 -2.16 -19.31
N ALA A 35 9.52 -1.15 -20.19
CA ALA A 35 10.64 -0.28 -20.50
C ALA A 35 11.03 0.58 -19.29
N ALA A 36 10.05 1.12 -18.57
CA ALA A 36 10.23 1.86 -17.33
C ALA A 36 10.83 0.98 -16.22
N ALA A 37 10.31 -0.25 -16.03
CA ALA A 37 10.84 -1.19 -15.05
C ALA A 37 12.32 -1.52 -15.31
N LYS A 38 12.66 -1.75 -16.59
CA LYS A 38 14.03 -2.05 -17.01
C LYS A 38 14.97 -0.86 -16.82
N ALA A 39 14.52 0.35 -17.12
CA ALA A 39 15.29 1.57 -16.89
C ALA A 39 15.59 1.77 -15.40
N GLU A 40 14.60 1.55 -14.53
CA GLU A 40 14.74 1.67 -13.08
C GLU A 40 15.67 0.62 -12.47
N ALA A 41 15.56 -0.64 -12.90
CA ALA A 41 16.47 -1.70 -12.50
C ALA A 41 17.93 -1.39 -12.88
N ARG A 42 18.15 -0.88 -14.10
CA ARG A 42 19.49 -0.44 -14.54
C ARG A 42 20.00 0.75 -13.73
N ARG A 43 19.15 1.74 -13.45
CA ARG A 43 19.51 2.95 -12.69
C ARG A 43 19.91 2.63 -11.26
N THR A 44 19.23 1.68 -10.63
CA THR A 44 19.43 1.32 -9.23
C THR A 44 20.40 0.16 -9.02
N GLY A 45 20.77 -0.57 -10.09
CA GLY A 45 21.58 -1.78 -10.01
C GLY A 45 20.85 -2.96 -9.36
N LYS A 46 19.55 -2.84 -9.11
CA LYS A 46 18.74 -3.90 -8.50
C LYS A 46 18.25 -4.90 -9.57
N PRO A 47 18.14 -6.19 -9.24
CA PRO A 47 17.53 -7.16 -10.14
C PRO A 47 16.04 -6.85 -10.38
N MET A 48 15.54 -7.19 -11.56
CA MET A 48 14.15 -6.99 -11.96
C MET A 48 13.36 -8.30 -11.89
N MET A 49 12.23 -8.30 -11.18
CA MET A 49 11.27 -9.41 -11.18
C MET A 49 10.18 -9.14 -12.23
N LEU A 50 9.86 -10.15 -13.05
CA LEU A 50 8.78 -10.09 -14.03
C LEU A 50 7.67 -11.04 -13.63
N VAL A 51 6.43 -10.54 -13.58
CA VAL A 51 5.24 -11.33 -13.25
C VAL A 51 4.38 -11.43 -14.51
N PHE A 52 4.29 -12.63 -15.08
CA PHE A 52 3.37 -12.93 -16.16
C PHE A 52 2.05 -13.41 -15.57
N ARG A 53 0.95 -12.78 -15.97
CA ARG A 53 -0.40 -13.19 -15.61
C ARG A 53 -1.16 -13.56 -16.87
N CYS A 54 -1.71 -14.76 -16.91
CA CYS A 54 -2.76 -15.06 -17.85
C CYS A 54 -4.03 -14.35 -17.36
N ASN A 55 -4.51 -13.37 -18.12
CA ASN A 55 -5.84 -12.79 -17.88
C ASN A 55 -6.86 -13.71 -18.58
N PRO A 56 -7.83 -14.31 -17.87
CA PRO A 56 -8.81 -15.20 -18.46
C PRO A 56 -9.67 -14.50 -19.53
#